data_AF-A0A923Q3G0-F1
#
_entry.id   AF-A0A923Q3G0-F1
#
_cell.length_a   1.000
_cell.length_b   1.000
_cell.length_c   1.000
_cell.angle_alpha   90.00
_cell.angle_beta   90.00
_cell.angle_gamma   90.00
#
_symmetry.space_group_name_H-M   'P 1'
#
loop_
_entity.id
_entity.type
_entity.pdbx_description
1 polymer ?
#
loop_
_entity_poly.entity_id
_entity_poly.type
_entity_poly.pdbx_seq_one_letter_code
_entity_poly.pdbx_strand_id
1 'polypeptide(L)'
;MVLVVGLLVAGLALLRGPAAPDRLPAPSLASLAPGASSGDDYARAACVRLRVATQGVSAGSAADTVRTELASARALAAEAVRRDGSFAALSGALAALDEAVRNDEADAARVALRVALERCAPDLSQRR
;
A
#
# COMPACT_ATOMS: atom_id res chain seq x y z
N MET A 1 37.51 28.43 -27.46
CA MET A 1 36.07 28.12 -27.25
C MET A 1 35.86 26.60 -27.30
N VAL A 2 36.34 25.84 -26.30
CA VAL A 2 36.12 24.38 -26.20
C VAL A 2 36.13 23.97 -24.71
N LEU A 3 35.23 24.54 -23.91
CA LEU A 3 35.17 24.21 -22.47
C LEU A 3 33.77 24.43 -21.87
N VAL A 4 32.73 24.31 -22.70
CA VAL A 4 31.32 24.39 -22.26
C VAL A 4 30.61 23.03 -22.45
N VAL A 5 31.20 22.11 -23.22
CA VAL A 5 30.55 20.83 -23.56
C VAL A 5 30.67 19.79 -22.44
N GLY A 6 31.69 19.88 -21.57
CA GLY A 6 31.91 18.91 -20.49
C GLY A 6 30.97 19.06 -19.29
N LEU A 7 30.43 20.26 -19.04
CA LEU A 7 29.59 20.52 -17.87
C LEU A 7 28.11 20.13 -18.11
N LEU A 8 27.68 20.09 -19.38
CA LEU A 8 26.31 19.73 -19.75
C LEU A 8 26.04 18.21 -19.69
N VAL A 9 27.08 17.38 -19.76
CA VAL A 9 26.93 15.91 -19.67
C VAL A 9 26.76 15.44 -18.22
N ALA A 10 27.30 16.17 -17.25
CA ALA A 10 27.16 15.84 -15.83
C ALA A 10 25.79 16.24 -15.23
N GLY A 11 25.12 17.25 -15.80
CA GLY A 11 23.77 17.65 -15.38
C GLY A 11 22.65 16.75 -15.92
N LEU A 12 22.88 16.06 -17.03
CA LEU A 12 21.90 15.14 -17.62
C LEU A 12 21.81 13.78 -16.90
N ALA A 13 22.63 13.56 -15.87
CA ALA A 13 22.55 12.38 -15.00
C ALA A 13 21.38 12.47 -13.98
N LEU A 14 20.72 13.62 -13.85
CA LEU A 14 19.57 13.83 -12.95
C LEU A 14 18.21 13.48 -13.58
N LEU A 15 18.16 13.01 -14.82
CA LEU A 15 16.92 12.61 -15.52
C LEU A 15 16.69 11.10 -15.58
N ARG A 16 17.54 10.29 -14.93
CA ARG A 16 17.14 8.92 -14.57
C ARG A 16 16.23 8.98 -13.35
N GLY A 17 14.99 9.39 -13.62
CA GLY A 17 13.89 9.15 -12.69
C GLY A 17 13.90 7.67 -12.27
N PRO A 18 13.58 7.38 -11.00
CA PRO A 18 13.48 6.00 -10.54
C PRO A 18 12.55 5.26 -11.50
N ALA A 19 12.99 4.08 -11.95
CA ALA A 19 12.21 3.19 -12.80
C ALA A 19 10.76 3.22 -12.31
N ALA A 20 9.82 3.54 -13.20
CA ALA A 20 8.41 3.52 -12.88
C ALA A 20 8.16 2.16 -12.19
N PRO A 21 7.77 2.14 -10.90
CA PRO A 21 7.54 0.88 -10.23
C PRO A 21 6.48 0.18 -11.06
N ASP A 22 6.74 -1.08 -11.43
CA ASP A 22 5.81 -1.92 -12.18
C ASP A 22 4.42 -1.68 -11.61
N ARG A 23 3.61 -0.87 -12.32
CA ARG A 23 2.25 -0.58 -11.92
C ARG A 23 1.48 -1.82 -12.26
N LEU A 24 1.56 -2.81 -11.37
CA LEU A 24 0.66 -3.95 -11.39
C LEU A 24 -0.76 -3.37 -11.54
N PRO A 25 -1.50 -3.80 -12.58
CA PRO A 25 -2.84 -3.27 -12.80
C PRO A 25 -3.65 -3.50 -11.53
N ALA A 26 -4.12 -2.41 -10.93
CA ALA A 26 -4.86 -2.49 -9.68
C ALA A 26 -6.10 -3.37 -9.92
N PRO A 27 -6.26 -4.49 -9.17
CA PRO A 27 -7.41 -5.36 -9.34
C PRO A 27 -8.72 -4.57 -9.11
N SER A 28 -9.76 -4.92 -9.87
CA SER A 28 -11.04 -4.20 -9.78
C SER A 28 -11.66 -4.35 -8.39
N LEU A 29 -12.26 -3.28 -7.87
CA LEU A 29 -12.90 -3.31 -6.55
C LEU A 29 -13.98 -4.39 -6.45
N ALA A 30 -14.71 -4.64 -7.55
CA ALA A 30 -15.72 -5.69 -7.63
C ALA A 30 -15.11 -7.10 -7.47
N SER A 31 -13.87 -7.33 -7.95
CA SER A 31 -13.15 -8.58 -7.75
C SER A 31 -12.55 -8.69 -6.35
N LEU A 32 -12.19 -7.54 -5.74
CA LEU A 32 -11.53 -7.50 -4.44
C LEU A 32 -12.50 -7.60 -3.26
N ALA A 33 -13.70 -7.05 -3.40
CA ALA A 33 -14.72 -7.02 -2.36
C ALA A 33 -16.11 -7.22 -2.99
N PRO A 34 -16.44 -8.45 -3.42
CA PRO A 34 -17.74 -8.74 -4.03
C PRO A 34 -18.86 -8.49 -3.02
N GLY A 35 -19.85 -7.70 -3.42
CA GLY A 35 -20.99 -7.33 -2.56
C GLY A 35 -20.71 -6.23 -1.53
N ALA A 36 -19.51 -5.65 -1.50
CA ALA A 36 -19.24 -4.48 -0.66
C ALA A 36 -20.04 -3.26 -1.14
N SER A 37 -20.75 -2.63 -0.22
CA SER A 37 -21.61 -1.47 -0.51
C SER A 37 -21.39 -0.29 0.44
N SER A 38 -20.73 -0.53 1.57
CA SER A 38 -20.42 0.46 2.61
C SER A 38 -18.91 0.64 2.82
N GLY A 39 -18.52 1.75 3.46
CA GLY A 39 -17.13 1.99 3.86
C GLY A 39 -16.58 0.86 4.75
N ASP A 40 -17.40 0.34 5.68
CA ASP A 40 -17.06 -0.79 6.53
C ASP A 40 -16.76 -2.07 5.74
N ASP A 41 -17.50 -2.36 4.67
CA ASP A 41 -17.27 -3.55 3.85
C ASP A 41 -15.92 -3.48 3.14
N TYR A 42 -15.59 -2.31 2.60
CA TYR A 42 -14.29 -2.07 1.98
C TYR A 42 -13.15 -2.08 3.00
N ALA A 43 -13.35 -1.50 4.18
CA ALA A 43 -12.36 -1.53 5.26
C ALA A 43 -12.12 -2.96 5.77
N ARG A 44 -13.17 -3.77 5.93
CA ARG A 44 -13.07 -5.20 6.26
C ARG A 44 -12.31 -5.96 5.20
N ALA A 45 -12.64 -5.76 3.92
CA ALA A 45 -11.91 -6.40 2.82
C ALA A 45 -10.43 -5.99 2.81
N ALA A 46 -10.12 -4.72 3.05
CA ALA A 46 -8.73 -4.23 3.16
C ALA A 46 -7.97 -4.96 4.28
N CYS A 47 -8.60 -5.12 5.45
CA CYS A 47 -8.02 -5.84 6.59
C CYS A 47 -7.80 -7.34 6.31
N VAL A 48 -8.67 -7.98 5.52
CA VAL A 48 -8.45 -9.37 5.07
C VAL A 48 -7.20 -9.44 4.19
N ARG A 49 -7.07 -8.56 3.18
CA ARG A 49 -5.89 -8.52 2.30
C ARG A 49 -4.61 -8.22 3.07
N LEU A 50 -4.64 -7.32 4.06
CA LEU A 50 -3.51 -7.06 4.95
C LEU A 50 -3.06 -8.33 5.69
N ARG A 51 -4.01 -9.12 6.24
CA ARG A 51 -3.67 -10.38 6.91
C ARG A 51 -3.04 -11.40 5.96
N VAL A 52 -3.55 -11.51 4.72
CA VAL A 52 -2.93 -12.36 3.69
C VAL A 52 -1.51 -11.90 3.38
N ALA A 53 -1.27 -10.59 3.23
CA ALA A 53 0.06 -10.04 3.04
C ALA A 53 1.02 -10.42 4.19
N THR A 54 0.55 -10.36 5.44
CA THR A 54 1.38 -10.77 6.61
C THR A 54 1.69 -12.26 6.65
N GLN A 55 0.76 -13.11 6.23
CA GLN A 55 0.99 -14.55 6.14
C GLN A 55 2.04 -14.86 5.07
N GLY A 56 2.01 -14.15 3.93
CA GLY A 56 3.03 -14.24 2.88
C GLY A 56 4.45 -13.89 3.37
N VAL A 57 4.57 -12.84 4.21
CA VAL A 57 5.84 -12.46 4.85
C VAL A 57 6.36 -13.58 5.77
N SER A 58 5.48 -14.22 6.56
CA SER A 58 5.87 -15.29 7.48
C SER A 58 6.21 -16.63 6.79
N ALA A 59 5.63 -16.88 5.60
CA ALA A 59 5.84 -18.12 4.84
C ALA A 59 7.05 -18.06 3.90
N GLY A 60 7.79 -16.95 3.86
CA GLY A 60 8.87 -16.74 2.89
C GLY A 60 8.38 -16.67 1.44
N SER A 61 7.13 -16.26 1.20
CA SER A 61 6.55 -16.19 -0.14
C SER A 61 7.21 -15.10 -0.99
N ALA A 62 7.02 -15.18 -2.31
CA ALA A 62 7.49 -14.17 -3.26
C ALA A 62 7.06 -12.76 -2.83
N ALA A 63 8.03 -11.83 -2.79
CA ALA A 63 7.80 -10.42 -2.44
C ALA A 63 6.66 -9.79 -3.28
N ASP A 64 6.45 -10.28 -4.50
CA ASP A 64 5.40 -9.82 -5.40
C ASP A 64 3.98 -10.14 -4.90
N THR A 65 3.78 -11.26 -4.21
CA THR A 65 2.49 -11.56 -3.58
C THR A 65 2.21 -10.58 -2.45
N VAL A 66 3.18 -10.32 -1.59
CA VAL A 66 3.04 -9.35 -0.48
C VAL A 66 2.73 -7.95 -1.02
N ARG A 67 3.45 -7.50 -2.06
CA ARG A 67 3.21 -6.22 -2.73
C ARG A 67 1.82 -6.15 -3.36
N THR A 68 1.37 -7.22 -4.01
CA THR A 68 0.04 -7.29 -4.66
C THR A 68 -1.09 -7.21 -3.63
N GLU A 69 -0.96 -7.96 -2.53
CA GLU A 69 -1.95 -7.97 -1.45
C GLU A 69 -2.01 -6.61 -0.74
N LEU A 70 -0.86 -5.97 -0.54
CA LEU A 70 -0.79 -4.65 0.07
C LEU A 70 -1.36 -3.54 -0.84
N ALA A 71 -1.08 -3.59 -2.14
CA ALA A 71 -1.69 -2.70 -3.13
C ALA A 71 -3.23 -2.87 -3.16
N SER A 72 -3.71 -4.11 -3.08
CA SER A 72 -5.14 -4.42 -2.99
C SER A 72 -5.76 -3.84 -1.71
N ALA A 73 -5.08 -3.99 -0.56
CA ALA A 73 -5.50 -3.42 0.70
C ALA A 73 -5.61 -1.88 0.64
N ARG A 74 -4.64 -1.20 0.01
CA ARG A 74 -4.67 0.26 -0.18
C ARG A 74 -5.83 0.71 -1.06
N ALA A 75 -6.09 0.03 -2.16
CA ALA A 75 -7.21 0.35 -3.05
C ALA A 75 -8.56 0.26 -2.30
N LEU A 76 -8.73 -0.79 -1.50
CA LEU A 76 -9.92 -0.99 -0.68
C LEU A 76 -10.04 0.05 0.44
N ALA A 77 -8.96 0.38 1.14
CA ALA A 77 -8.99 1.40 2.18
C ALA A 77 -9.22 2.81 1.61
N ALA A 78 -8.72 3.11 0.42
CA ALA A 78 -9.02 4.36 -0.28
C ALA A 78 -10.52 4.45 -0.63
N GLU A 79 -11.14 3.36 -1.09
CA GLU A 79 -12.60 3.33 -1.30
C GLU A 79 -13.36 3.47 0.02
N ALA A 80 -12.90 2.82 1.09
CA ALA A 80 -13.50 2.97 2.42
C ALA A 80 -13.53 4.44 2.85
N VAL A 81 -12.42 5.17 2.68
CA VAL A 81 -12.33 6.62 2.97
C VAL A 81 -13.26 7.47 2.09
N ARG A 82 -13.39 7.13 0.81
CA ARG A 82 -14.32 7.83 -0.10
C ARG A 82 -15.76 7.70 0.35
N ARG A 83 -16.11 6.59 1.01
CA ARG A 83 -17.47 6.31 1.53
C ARG A 83 -17.67 6.87 2.93
N ASP A 84 -16.66 6.79 3.77
CA ASP A 84 -16.67 7.29 5.14
C ASP A 84 -15.25 7.74 5.55
N GLY A 85 -15.11 9.04 5.81
CA GLY A 85 -13.84 9.66 6.19
C GLY A 85 -13.26 9.13 7.51
N SER A 86 -14.05 8.43 8.34
CA SER A 86 -13.57 7.84 9.58
C SER A 86 -12.47 6.77 9.36
N PHE A 87 -12.37 6.20 8.16
CA PHE A 87 -11.34 5.25 7.77
C PHE A 87 -10.00 5.88 7.35
N ALA A 88 -9.83 7.21 7.45
CA ALA A 88 -8.61 7.90 7.03
C ALA A 88 -7.35 7.38 7.74
N ALA A 89 -7.47 7.04 9.03
CA ALA A 89 -6.36 6.47 9.81
C ALA A 89 -5.92 5.09 9.30
N LEU A 90 -6.87 4.24 8.88
CA LEU A 90 -6.57 2.93 8.29
C LEU A 90 -5.86 3.10 6.94
N SER A 91 -6.37 3.99 6.08
CA SER A 91 -5.76 4.30 4.79
C SER A 91 -4.34 4.84 4.93
N GLY A 92 -4.11 5.76 5.89
CA GLY A 92 -2.79 6.29 6.21
C GLY A 92 -1.81 5.23 6.75
N ALA A 93 -2.28 4.29 7.59
CA ALA A 93 -1.44 3.21 8.11
C ALA A 93 -0.99 2.24 6.99
N LEU A 94 -1.92 1.84 6.11
CA LEU A 94 -1.60 1.04 4.92
C LEU A 94 -0.69 1.79 3.95
N ALA A 95 -0.82 3.12 3.91
CA ALA A 95 0.04 3.96 3.10
C ALA A 95 1.49 3.98 3.55
N ALA A 96 1.70 4.14 4.85
CA ALA A 96 3.01 4.08 5.47
C ALA A 96 3.64 2.68 5.33
N LEU A 97 2.83 1.62 5.48
CA LEU A 97 3.32 0.25 5.33
C LEU A 97 3.84 -0.04 3.91
N ASP A 98 3.07 0.35 2.89
CA ASP A 98 3.48 0.16 1.49
C ASP A 98 4.69 1.00 1.11
N GLU A 99 4.81 2.20 1.65
CA GLU A 99 6.02 3.02 1.47
C GLU A 99 7.24 2.33 2.10
N ALA A 100 7.14 1.88 3.34
CA ALA A 100 8.24 1.19 4.02
C ALA A 100 8.62 -0.13 3.32
N VAL A 101 7.65 -0.89 2.81
CA VAL A 101 7.89 -2.12 2.04
C VAL A 101 8.54 -1.83 0.69
N ARG A 102 8.18 -0.73 0.02
CA ARG A 102 8.83 -0.31 -1.24
C ARG A 102 10.26 0.16 -1.04
N ASN A 103 10.56 0.78 0.09
CA ASN A 103 11.89 1.28 0.41
C ASN A 103 12.77 0.25 1.16
N ASP A 104 12.31 -1.00 1.30
CA ASP A 104 12.98 -2.07 2.06
C ASP A 104 13.33 -1.68 3.52
N GLU A 105 12.53 -0.78 4.12
CA GLU A 105 12.68 -0.30 5.49
C GLU A 105 12.01 -1.26 6.48
N ALA A 106 12.70 -2.36 6.83
CA ALA A 106 12.12 -3.44 7.63
C ALA A 106 11.51 -2.99 8.98
N ASP A 107 12.15 -2.08 9.71
CA ASP A 107 11.65 -1.61 11.00
C ASP A 107 10.46 -0.66 10.86
N ALA A 108 10.49 0.24 9.87
CA ALA A 108 9.35 1.09 9.55
C ALA A 108 8.14 0.25 9.10
N ALA A 109 8.38 -0.79 8.29
CA ALA A 109 7.34 -1.71 7.85
C ALA A 109 6.72 -2.49 9.03
N ARG A 110 7.54 -2.94 9.99
CA ARG A 110 7.03 -3.60 11.22
C ARG A 110 6.15 -2.68 12.07
N VAL A 111 6.58 -1.43 12.27
CA VAL A 111 5.82 -0.43 13.03
C VAL A 111 4.51 -0.11 12.32
N ALA A 112 4.57 0.21 11.02
CA ALA A 112 3.39 0.52 10.22
C ALA A 112 2.41 -0.65 10.16
N LEU A 113 2.91 -1.89 10.07
CA LEU A 113 2.09 -3.09 10.09
C LEU A 113 1.33 -3.24 11.41
N ARG A 114 1.99 -3.01 12.55
CA ARG A 114 1.33 -3.05 13.86
C ARG A 114 0.19 -2.04 13.93
N VAL A 115 0.45 -0.79 13.53
CA VAL A 115 -0.57 0.26 13.50
C VAL A 115 -1.74 -0.13 12.57
N ALA A 116 -1.46 -0.66 11.39
CA ALA A 116 -2.49 -1.09 10.45
C ALA A 116 -3.35 -2.24 11.03
N LEU A 117 -2.73 -3.20 11.72
CA LEU A 117 -3.45 -4.29 12.40
C LEU A 117 -4.29 -3.80 13.58
N GLU A 118 -3.79 -2.84 14.35
CA GLU A 118 -4.55 -2.17 15.42
C GLU A 118 -5.77 -1.42 14.87
N ARG A 119 -5.68 -0.82 13.68
CA ARG A 119 -6.86 -0.22 13.02
C ARG A 119 -7.84 -1.25 12.48
N CYS A 120 -7.40 -2.50 12.29
CA CYS A 120 -8.22 -3.59 11.80
C CYS A 120 -8.90 -4.43 12.91
N ALA A 121 -8.47 -4.35 14.17
CA ALA A 121 -8.92 -5.27 15.23
C ALA A 121 -10.12 -4.80 16.08
N PRO A 122 -10.26 -3.51 16.49
CA PRO A 122 -11.37 -3.06 17.34
C PRO A 122 -12.45 -2.22 16.63
N ASP A 123 -12.10 -1.45 15.58
CA ASP A 123 -13.01 -0.42 15.04
C ASP A 123 -14.16 -0.97 14.18
N LEU A 124 -13.97 -2.14 13.54
CA LEU A 124 -14.98 -2.74 12.63
C LEU A 124 -15.97 -3.69 13.34
N SER A 125 -15.63 -4.12 14.56
CA SER A 125 -16.42 -5.06 15.37
C SER A 125 -17.48 -4.35 16.22
N GLN A 126 -17.22 -3.09 16.60
CA GLN A 126 -18.08 -2.29 17.48
C GLN A 126 -19.06 -1.36 16.75
N ARG A 127 -18.99 -1.27 15.41
CA ARG A 127 -19.86 -0.42 14.57
C ARG A 127 -21.11 -1.15 14.03
N ARG A 128 -21.51 -2.25 14.67
CA ARG A 128 -22.75 -2.97 14.36
C ARG A 128 -23.92 -2.43 15.17
#